data_AF-A0A399G6R4-F1
#
_entry.id   AF-A0A399G6R4-F1
#
_cell.length_a   1.000
_cell.length_b   1.000
_cell.length_c   1.000
_cell.angle_alpha   90.00
_cell.angle_beta   90.00
_cell.angle_gamma   90.00
#
_symmetry.space_group_name_H-M   'P 1'
#
loop_
_entity.id
_entity.type
_entity.pdbx_description
1 polymer ?
#
loop_
_entity_poly.entity_id
_entity_poly.type
_entity_poly.pdbx_seq_one_letter_code
_entity_poly.pdbx_strand_id
1 'polypeptide(L)'
;MDEETISAEILTRSGQDRAAAAALQRLGFRVLHIGATISVSGPRELWSRVFGVSFDITEQPVAPGRSTRFLRPRSEEPAIPDELRNLVSGVYFVQPPEFF
;
A
#
# COMPACT_ATOMS: atom_id res chain seq x y z
N MET A 1 20.92 -2.18 -1.43
CA MET A 1 19.92 -1.13 -1.72
C MET A 1 18.66 -1.61 -1.05
N ASP A 2 18.32 -1.02 0.08
CA ASP A 2 17.06 -1.29 0.76
C ASP A 2 15.95 -0.77 -0.15
N GLU A 3 15.27 -1.66 -0.87
CA GLU A 3 14.09 -1.28 -1.64
C GLU A 3 13.05 -0.74 -0.65
N GLU A 4 12.75 0.56 -0.75
CA GLU A 4 11.72 1.21 0.05
C GLU A 4 10.37 0.57 -0.27
N THR A 5 10.00 -0.42 0.55
CA THR A 5 8.71 -1.10 0.46
C THR A 5 7.67 -0.29 1.21
N ILE A 6 6.51 -0.15 0.58
CA ILE A 6 5.37 0.57 1.10
C ILE A 6 4.32 -0.46 1.50
N SER A 7 3.84 -0.34 2.73
CA SER A 7 2.78 -1.17 3.28
C SER A 7 1.42 -0.49 3.11
N ALA A 8 0.40 -1.29 2.77
CA ALA A 8 -0.96 -0.84 2.64
C ALA A 8 -1.95 -1.91 3.11
N GLU A 9 -3.12 -1.46 3.49
CA GLU A 9 -4.28 -2.24 3.90
C GLU A 9 -5.27 -2.27 2.74
N ILE A 10 -5.63 -3.47 2.29
CA ILE A 10 -6.57 -3.68 1.20
C ILE A 10 -7.92 -4.10 1.79
N LEU A 11 -8.96 -3.31 1.52
CA LEU A 11 -10.34 -3.71 1.81
C LEU A 11 -10.81 -4.68 0.74
N THR A 12 -11.28 -5.84 1.14
CA THR A 12 -11.85 -6.85 0.24
C THR A 12 -13.37 -6.78 0.25
N ARG A 13 -13.98 -7.27 -0.83
CA ARG A 13 -15.40 -7.57 -0.84
C ARG A 13 -15.66 -8.85 -0.04
N SER A 14 -16.80 -8.95 0.65
CA SER A 14 -17.12 -10.06 1.54
C SER A 14 -16.91 -11.43 0.87
N GLY A 15 -16.08 -12.28 1.48
CA GLY A 15 -15.79 -13.63 1.00
C GLY A 15 -14.72 -13.72 -0.10
N GLN A 16 -14.10 -12.60 -0.48
CA GLN A 16 -13.07 -12.55 -1.53
C GLN A 16 -11.64 -12.44 -0.99
N ASP A 17 -11.43 -12.56 0.32
CA ASP A 17 -10.16 -12.24 0.98
C ASP A 17 -9.01 -13.13 0.49
N ARG A 18 -9.25 -14.45 0.41
CA ARG A 18 -8.25 -15.38 -0.15
C ARG A 18 -7.99 -15.16 -1.64
N ALA A 19 -9.04 -14.87 -2.41
CA ALA A 19 -8.92 -14.63 -3.85
C ALA A 19 -8.16 -13.32 -4.14
N ALA A 20 -8.48 -12.26 -3.39
CA ALA A 20 -7.78 -10.98 -3.43
C ALA A 20 -6.32 -11.14 -3.02
N ALA A 21 -6.03 -11.87 -1.92
CA ALA A 21 -4.66 -12.13 -1.50
C ALA A 21 -3.86 -12.87 -2.57
N ALA A 22 -4.44 -13.91 -3.18
CA ALA A 22 -3.79 -14.66 -4.25
C ALA A 22 -3.54 -13.80 -5.50
N ALA A 23 -4.48 -12.92 -5.86
CA ALA A 23 -4.32 -11.97 -6.96
C ALA A 23 -3.20 -10.95 -6.66
N LEU A 24 -3.17 -10.39 -5.45
CA LEU A 24 -2.12 -9.46 -5.01
C LEU A 24 -0.74 -10.12 -5.03
N GLN A 25 -0.62 -11.38 -4.58
CA GLN A 25 0.62 -12.14 -4.66
C GLN A 25 1.08 -12.37 -6.10
N ARG A 26 0.16 -12.69 -7.01
CA ARG A 26 0.45 -12.85 -8.44
C ARG A 26 0.94 -11.57 -9.08
N LEU A 27 0.42 -10.42 -8.65
CA LEU A 27 0.86 -9.10 -9.07
C LEU A 27 2.25 -8.74 -8.52
N GLY A 28 2.78 -9.51 -7.56
CA GLY A 28 4.10 -9.32 -6.98
C GLY A 28 4.09 -8.66 -5.60
N PHE A 29 2.92 -8.41 -5.01
CA PHE A 29 2.84 -7.92 -3.64
C PHE A 29 3.14 -9.03 -2.65
N ARG A 30 3.82 -8.67 -1.56
CA ARG A 30 4.02 -9.53 -0.42
C ARG A 30 2.82 -9.39 0.52
N VAL A 31 1.98 -10.41 0.59
CA VAL A 31 0.92 -10.48 1.61
C VAL A 31 1.55 -10.76 2.98
N LEU A 32 1.31 -9.86 3.93
CA LEU A 32 1.82 -9.93 5.30
C LEU A 32 0.79 -10.59 6.22
N HIS A 33 -0.48 -10.21 6.09
CA HIS A 33 -1.56 -10.69 6.94
C HIS A 33 -2.91 -10.63 6.21
N ILE A 34 -3.81 -11.57 6.53
CA ILE A 34 -5.18 -11.62 5.99
C ILE A 34 -6.13 -11.65 7.20
N GLY A 35 -6.85 -10.54 7.42
CA GLY A 35 -7.82 -10.39 8.50
C GLY A 35 -9.10 -9.73 8.00
N ALA A 36 -9.58 -8.70 8.70
CA ALA A 36 -10.68 -7.85 8.20
C ALA A 36 -10.28 -7.07 6.92
N THR A 37 -8.98 -6.81 6.77
CA THR A 37 -8.29 -6.24 5.62
C THR A 37 -7.11 -7.16 5.27
N ILE A 38 -6.58 -7.03 4.06
CA ILE A 38 -5.33 -7.69 3.67
C ILE A 38 -4.18 -6.68 3.81
N SER A 39 -3.26 -6.96 4.71
CA SER A 39 -2.00 -6.22 4.80
C SER A 39 -1.05 -6.70 3.73
N VAL A 40 -0.62 -5.80 2.85
CA VAL A 40 0.37 -6.12 1.80
C VAL A 40 1.50 -5.10 1.81
N SER A 41 2.68 -5.55 1.39
CA SER A 41 3.81 -4.67 1.11
C SER A 41 4.33 -4.88 -0.31
N GLY A 42 4.85 -3.81 -0.89
CA GLY A 42 5.44 -3.85 -2.23
C GLY A 42 6.32 -2.63 -2.49
N PRO A 43 7.27 -2.73 -3.44
CA PRO A 43 8.10 -1.59 -3.81
C PRO A 43 7.25 -0.48 -4.44
N ARG A 44 7.70 0.78 -4.33
CA ARG A 44 6.97 1.95 -4.88
C ARG A 44 6.60 1.77 -6.37
N GLU A 45 7.49 1.15 -7.14
CA GLU A 45 7.31 0.96 -8.59
C GLU A 45 6.16 -0.01 -8.88
N LEU A 46 5.97 -1.01 -8.02
CA LEU A 46 4.87 -1.94 -8.14
C LEU A 46 3.53 -1.26 -7.85
N TRP A 47 3.46 -0.43 -6.81
CA TRP A 47 2.29 0.38 -6.51
C TRP A 47 1.91 1.33 -7.65
N SER A 48 2.92 1.99 -8.25
CA SER A 48 2.73 2.84 -9.42
C SER A 48 2.23 2.06 -10.63
N ARG A 49 2.80 0.89 -10.89
CA ARG A 49 2.43 0.06 -12.03
C ARG A 49 1.04 -0.56 -11.92
N VAL A 50 0.67 -1.07 -10.74
CA VAL A 50 -0.57 -1.85 -10.55
C VAL A 50 -1.75 -0.95 -10.22
N PHE A 51 -1.54 0.03 -9.34
CA PHE A 51 -2.61 0.90 -8.81
C PHE A 51 -2.55 2.33 -9.35
N GLY A 52 -1.59 2.64 -10.24
CA GLY A 52 -1.41 3.99 -10.77
C GLY A 52 -0.98 5.02 -9.72
N VAL A 53 -0.46 4.56 -8.57
CA VAL A 53 -0.15 5.44 -7.44
C VAL A 53 1.22 6.06 -7.60
N SER A 54 1.27 7.39 -7.56
CA SER A 54 2.53 8.11 -7.45
C SER A 54 2.78 8.49 -6.00
N PHE A 55 4.03 8.39 -5.56
CA PHE A 55 4.45 8.81 -4.23
C PHE A 55 5.39 9.99 -4.35
N ASP A 56 5.11 11.04 -3.58
CA ASP A 56 6.04 12.15 -3.40
C ASP A 56 6.89 11.86 -2.16
N ILE A 57 8.19 12.15 -2.27
CA ILE A 57 9.12 12.05 -1.14
C ILE A 57 8.99 13.36 -0.35
N THR A 58 8.36 13.27 0.82
CA THR A 58 8.25 14.40 1.75
C THR A 58 9.21 14.18 2.89
N GLU A 59 9.99 15.21 3.22
CA GLU A 59 10.84 15.20 4.40
C GLU A 59 10.05 15.84 5.56
N GLN A 60 9.76 15.05 6.60
CA GLN A 60 9.02 15.53 7.77
C GLN A 60 9.93 15.44 9.02
N PRO A 61 9.93 16.46 9.88
CA PRO A 61 10.59 16.38 11.17
C PRO A 61 9.86 15.35 12.04
N VAL A 62 10.55 14.29 12.44
CA VAL A 62 10.04 13.26 13.36
C VAL A 62 10.53 13.47 14.79
N ALA A 63 11.56 14.31 14.97
CA ALA A 63 12.05 14.75 16.27
C ALA A 63 12.88 16.04 16.08
N PRO A 64 13.11 16.83 17.14
CA PRO A 64 13.99 17.99 17.07
C PRO A 64 15.39 17.59 16.57
N GLY A 65 15.79 18.14 15.42
CA GLY A 65 17.06 17.83 14.76
C GLY A 65 17.09 16.53 13.95
N ARG A 66 15.97 15.80 13.84
CA ARG A 66 15.86 14.57 13.06
C ARG A 66 14.67 14.63 12.11
N SER A 67 14.99 14.77 10.84
CA SER A 67 14.03 14.62 9.75
C SER A 67 14.14 13.22 9.16
N THR A 68 13.04 12.69 8.67
CA THR A 68 13.07 11.48 7.85
C THR A 68 12.24 11.70 6.60
N ARG A 69 12.64 11.00 5.54
CA ARG A 69 11.93 11.00 4.27
C ARG A 69 10.85 9.95 4.33
N PHE A 70 9.65 10.33 3.94
CA PHE A 70 8.52 9.45 3.85
C PHE A 70 7.87 9.56 2.48
N LEU A 71 7.35 8.43 2.01
CA LEU A 71 6.62 8.34 0.76
C LEU A 71 5.15 8.64 1.04
N ARG A 72 4.68 9.81 0.60
CA ARG A 72 3.26 10.18 0.67
C ARG A 72 2.60 9.85 -0.67
N PRO A 73 1.52 9.03 -0.70
CA PRO A 73 0.76 8.83 -1.92
C PRO A 73 0.12 10.16 -2.35
N ARG A 74 0.27 10.52 -3.63
CA ARG A 74 -0.35 11.73 -4.20
C ARG A 74 -1.86 11.58 -4.37
N SER A 75 -2.33 10.34 -4.49
CA SER A 75 -3.75 10.01 -4.63
C SER A 75 -4.25 9.36 -3.35
N GLU A 76 -5.30 9.93 -2.76
CA GLU A 76 -6.02 9.36 -1.62
C GLU A 76 -6.81 8.10 -2.04
N GLU A 77 -7.26 8.07 -3.30
CA GLU A 77 -7.99 6.95 -3.90
C GLU A 77 -7.19 6.34 -5.06
N PRO A 78 -6.38 5.30 -4.78
CA PRO A 78 -5.68 4.54 -5.83
C PRO A 78 -6.63 3.88 -6.82
N ALA A 79 -6.23 3.83 -8.09
CA ALA A 79 -7.03 3.17 -9.12
C ALA A 79 -6.97 1.65 -8.92
N ILE A 80 -8.13 1.01 -8.72
CA ILE A 80 -8.19 -0.45 -8.59
C ILE A 80 -8.17 -1.06 -10.00
N PRO A 81 -7.16 -1.89 -10.34
CA PRO A 81 -7.09 -2.54 -11.65
C PRO A 81 -8.26 -3.50 -11.85
N ASP A 82 -8.68 -3.72 -13.11
CA ASP A 82 -9.85 -4.56 -13.43
C ASP A 82 -9.78 -5.98 -12.83
N GLU A 83 -8.58 -6.55 -12.73
CA GLU A 83 -8.34 -7.86 -12.12
C GLU A 83 -8.70 -7.89 -10.62
N LEU A 84 -8.56 -6.75 -9.93
CA LEU A 84 -8.88 -6.60 -8.52
C LEU A 84 -10.22 -5.93 -8.28
N ARG A 85 -10.85 -5.29 -9.28
CA ARG A 85 -12.09 -4.51 -9.12
C ARG A 85 -13.26 -5.31 -8.53
N ASN A 86 -13.31 -6.61 -8.79
CA ASN A 86 -14.33 -7.52 -8.25
C ASN A 86 -13.94 -8.18 -6.91
N LEU A 87 -12.70 -7.97 -6.45
CA LEU A 87 -12.14 -8.60 -5.25
C LEU A 87 -11.87 -7.58 -4.14
N VAL A 88 -11.46 -6.37 -4.54
CA VAL A 88 -11.01 -5.27 -3.69
C VAL A 88 -12.01 -4.12 -3.79
N SER A 89 -12.31 -3.52 -2.65
CA SER A 89 -13.18 -2.36 -2.53
C SER A 89 -12.39 -1.06 -2.30
N GLY A 90 -11.16 -1.14 -1.79
CA GLY A 90 -10.33 0.03 -1.51
C GLY A 90 -8.94 -0.35 -1.05
N VAL A 91 -8.02 0.61 -1.10
CA VAL A 91 -6.62 0.46 -0.68
C VAL A 91 -6.24 1.67 0.17
N TYR A 92 -5.70 1.41 1.35
CA TYR A 92 -5.32 2.42 2.33
C TYR A 92 -3.84 2.29 2.64
N PHE A 93 -3.07 3.34 2.35
CA PHE A 93 -1.66 3.34 2.68
C PHE A 93 -1.45 3.61 4.16
N VAL A 94 -0.67 2.74 4.82
CA VAL A 94 -0.34 2.94 6.23
C VAL A 94 0.66 4.08 6.32
N GLN A 95 0.26 5.20 6.91
CA GLN A 95 1.21 6.26 7.23
C GLN A 95 2.06 5.81 8.43
N PRO A 96 3.39 6.00 8.37
CA PRO A 96 4.21 5.77 9.53
C PRO A 96 3.70 6.64 10.70
N PRO A 97 3.64 6.11 11.92
CA PRO A 97 3.14 6.87 13.06
C PRO A 97 3.99 8.13 13.25
N GLU A 98 3.34 9.28 13.39
CA GLU A 98 3.99 10.49 13.88
C GLU A 98 4.42 10.24 15.31
N PHE A 99 5.73 10.16 15.55
CA PHE A 99 6.27 10.16 16.91
C PHE A 99 6.11 11.58 17.46
N PHE A 100 5.02 11.83 18.19
CA PHE A 100 4.76 13.09 18.91
C PHE A 100 5.43 13.07 20.30
#